data_AF-A0A7Y7C7Z6-F1
#
_entry.id   AF-A0A7Y7C7Z6-F1
#
_cell.length_a   1.000
_cell.length_b   1.000
_cell.length_c   1.000
_cell.angle_alpha   90.00
_cell.angle_beta   90.00
_cell.angle_gamma   90.00
#
_symmetry.space_group_name_H-M   'P 1'
#
loop_
_entity.id
_entity.type
_entity.pdbx_description
1 polymer ?
#
loop_
_entity_poly.entity_id
_entity_poly.type
_entity_poly.pdbx_seq_one_letter_code
_entity_poly.pdbx_strand_id
1 'polypeptide(L)'
;MERIRWLALALLILFSGYTVHASRTESFWTSLKRVLALRWGRQVTMDLYLGLFLFNFFVYLNEGSVLLALVWLAPTLVLGNIVPLIYFVVNFNSLVGHFL
;
A
#
# COMPACT_ATOMS: atom_id res chain seq x y z
N MET A 1 -1.24 -8.04 20.48
CA MET A 1 -1.54 -7.28 19.25
C MET A 1 -0.50 -6.20 18.97
N GLU A 2 -0.11 -5.36 19.94
CA GLU A 2 0.87 -4.27 19.75
C GLU A 2 2.18 -4.63 19.03
N ARG A 3 2.75 -5.81 19.27
CA ARG A 3 3.96 -6.27 18.55
C ARG A 3 3.79 -6.29 17.02
N ILE A 4 2.58 -6.58 16.53
CA ILE A 4 2.24 -6.59 15.10
C ILE A 4 2.27 -5.17 14.53
N ARG A 5 1.75 -4.19 15.28
CA ARG A 5 1.82 -2.78 14.89
C ARG A 5 3.27 -2.30 14.77
N TRP A 6 4.12 -2.64 15.72
CA TRP A 6 5.56 -2.31 15.68
C TRP A 6 6.28 -2.98 14.51
N LEU A 7 5.96 -4.24 14.20
CA LEU A 7 6.48 -4.92 13.01
C LEU A 7 6.05 -4.18 11.72
N ALA A 8 4.77 -3.81 11.60
CA ALA A 8 4.26 -3.08 10.45
C ALA A 8 4.93 -1.71 10.31
N LEU A 9 5.18 -1.00 11.41
CA LEU A 9 5.92 0.26 11.42
C LEU A 9 7.37 0.06 10.97
N ALA A 10 8.06 -0.99 11.44
CA ALA A 10 9.42 -1.29 11.01
C ALA A 10 9.47 -1.59 9.50
N LEU A 11 8.53 -2.39 8.99
CA LEU A 11 8.40 -2.67 7.55
C LEU A 11 8.12 -1.39 6.75
N LEU A 12 7.24 -0.52 7.25
CA LEU A 12 6.96 0.78 6.62
C LEU A 12 8.23 1.63 6.51
N ILE A 13 9.01 1.74 7.59
CA ILE A 13 10.26 2.52 7.60
C ILE A 13 11.28 1.92 6.62
N LEU A 14 11.50 0.60 6.68
CA LEU A 14 12.46 -0.08 5.82
C LEU A 14 12.08 0.03 4.35
N PHE A 15 10.82 -0.24 4.01
CA PHE A 15 10.34 -0.21 2.63
C PHE A 15 10.29 1.21 2.07
N SER A 16 9.90 2.20 2.88
CA SER A 16 9.97 3.61 2.47
C SER A 16 11.41 4.06 2.25
N GLY A 17 12.33 3.70 3.15
CA GLY A 17 13.75 3.99 3.01
C GLY A 17 14.34 3.36 1.74
N TYR A 18 13.99 2.10 1.45
CA TYR A 18 14.40 1.43 0.23
C TYR A 18 13.78 2.07 -1.02
N THR A 19 12.52 2.50 -0.97
CA THR A 19 11.87 3.22 -2.07
C THR A 19 12.60 4.53 -2.39
N VAL A 20 13.03 5.28 -1.36
CA VAL A 20 13.85 6.48 -1.54
C VAL A 20 15.20 6.14 -2.15
N HIS A 21 15.86 5.08 -1.67
CA HIS A 21 17.15 4.63 -2.22
C HIS A 21 17.01 4.27 -3.71
N ALA A 22 16.03 3.43 -4.07
CA ALA A 22 15.76 3.01 -5.45
C ALA A 22 15.41 4.20 -6.36
N SER A 23 14.63 5.17 -5.85
CA SER A 23 14.26 6.37 -6.61
C SER A 23 15.44 7.32 -6.87
N ARG A 24 16.53 7.20 -6.09
CA ARG A 24 17.77 7.95 -6.30
C ARG A 24 18.71 7.26 -7.28
N THR A 25 18.66 5.94 -7.37
CA THR A 25 19.55 5.15 -8.25
C THR A 25 18.96 4.93 -9.64
N GLU A 26 17.63 4.82 -9.75
CA GLU A 26 16.94 4.54 -11.00
C GLU A 26 15.71 5.43 -11.20
N SER A 27 15.40 5.72 -12.46
CA SER A 27 14.15 6.42 -12.80
C SER A 27 12.98 5.43 -12.77
N PHE A 28 12.04 5.66 -11.85
CA PHE A 28 10.81 4.87 -11.71
C PHE A 28 10.09 4.66 -13.05
N TRP A 29 9.90 5.73 -13.84
CA TRP A 29 9.19 5.66 -15.12
C TRP A 29 9.91 4.80 -16.16
N THR A 30 11.24 4.85 -16.18
CA THR A 30 12.04 4.03 -17.09
C THR A 30 11.97 2.56 -16.71
N SER A 31 12.10 2.24 -15.41
CA SER A 31 11.99 0.87 -14.91
C SER A 31 10.58 0.32 -15.09
N LEU A 32 9.53 1.12 -14.83
CA LEU A 32 8.13 0.74 -15.04
C LEU A 32 7.84 0.41 -16.52
N LYS A 33 8.31 1.24 -17.46
CA LYS A 33 8.15 0.96 -18.91
C LYS A 33 8.78 -0.38 -19.30
N ARG A 34 9.96 -0.71 -18.75
CA ARG A 34 10.63 -2.00 -19.00
C ARG A 34 9.83 -3.17 -18.44
N VAL A 35 9.31 -3.04 -17.22
CA VAL A 35 8.45 -4.07 -16.60
C VAL A 35 7.18 -4.28 -17.41
N LEU A 36 6.48 -3.20 -17.79
CA LEU A 36 5.22 -3.28 -18.55
C LEU A 36 5.39 -3.79 -19.99
N ALA A 37 6.60 -3.76 -20.55
CA ALA A 37 6.88 -4.40 -21.83
C ALA A 37 6.75 -5.93 -21.74
N LEU A 38 7.05 -6.52 -20.58
CA LEU A 38 6.97 -7.96 -20.34
C LEU A 38 5.52 -8.39 -20.05
N ARG A 39 5.08 -9.53 -20.62
CA ARG A 39 3.74 -10.09 -20.38
C ARG A 39 3.50 -10.37 -18.89
N TRP A 40 4.47 -11.02 -18.24
CA TRP A 40 4.43 -11.27 -16.80
C TRP A 40 4.53 -9.98 -15.98
N GLY A 41 5.28 -8.98 -16.44
CA GLY A 41 5.34 -7.69 -15.75
C GLY A 41 4.01 -6.95 -15.74
N ARG A 42 3.23 -7.01 -16.84
CA ARG A 42 1.85 -6.51 -16.87
C ARG A 42 0.94 -7.28 -15.92
N GLN A 43 1.02 -8.62 -15.92
CA GLN A 43 0.23 -9.46 -15.02
C GLN A 43 0.48 -9.11 -13.55
N VAL A 44 1.75 -9.02 -13.13
CA VAL A 44 2.13 -8.67 -11.75
C VAL A 44 1.70 -7.25 -11.39
N THR A 45 1.77 -6.31 -12.34
CA THR A 45 1.30 -4.94 -12.09
C THR A 45 -0.23 -4.90 -11.91
N MET A 46 -0.99 -5.61 -12.75
CA MET A 46 -2.44 -5.73 -12.59
C MET A 46 -2.81 -6.39 -11.26
N ASP A 47 -2.13 -7.48 -10.90
CA ASP A 47 -2.31 -8.17 -9.62
C ASP A 47 -2.09 -7.23 -8.43
N LEU A 48 -1.00 -6.43 -8.46
CA LEU A 48 -0.75 -5.40 -7.45
C LEU A 48 -1.92 -4.43 -7.33
N TYR A 49 -2.38 -3.84 -8.44
CA TYR A 49 -3.46 -2.85 -8.39
C TYR A 49 -4.83 -3.45 -8.02
N LEU A 50 -5.09 -4.70 -8.37
CA LEU A 50 -6.28 -5.44 -7.88
C LEU A 50 -6.20 -5.63 -6.36
N GLY A 51 -5.03 -5.99 -5.83
CA GLY A 51 -4.78 -6.08 -4.39
C GLY A 51 -4.98 -4.74 -3.67
N LEU A 52 -4.47 -3.64 -4.25
CA LEU A 52 -4.67 -2.28 -3.70
C LEU A 52 -6.13 -1.85 -3.71
N PHE A 53 -6.87 -2.18 -4.77
CA PHE A 53 -8.30 -1.92 -4.84
C PHE A 53 -9.08 -2.71 -3.78
N LEU A 54 -8.74 -4.00 -3.60
CA LEU A 54 -9.31 -4.83 -2.55
C LEU A 54 -8.96 -4.31 -1.14
N PHE A 55 -7.72 -3.85 -0.94
CA PHE A 55 -7.34 -3.18 0.31
C PHE A 55 -8.22 -1.95 0.60
N ASN A 56 -8.52 -1.16 -0.43
CA ASN A 56 -9.36 0.02 -0.28
C ASN A 56 -10.81 -0.33 0.11
N PHE A 57 -11.29 -1.51 -0.25
CA PHE A 57 -12.56 -2.02 0.26
C PHE A 57 -12.50 -2.25 1.79
N PHE A 58 -11.38 -2.74 2.32
CA PHE A 58 -11.20 -2.84 3.79
C PHE A 58 -11.13 -1.48 4.47
N VAL A 59 -10.56 -0.47 3.82
CA VAL A 59 -10.64 0.91 4.32
C VAL A 59 -12.09 1.37 4.42
N TYR A 60 -12.90 1.13 3.38
CA TYR A 60 -14.33 1.44 3.43
C TYR A 60 -15.04 0.70 4.58
N LEU A 61 -14.72 -0.58 4.80
CA LEU A 61 -15.31 -1.36 5.89
C LEU A 61 -14.92 -0.83 7.28
N ASN A 62 -13.68 -0.36 7.46
CA ASN A 62 -13.21 0.18 8.74
C ASN A 62 -13.71 1.62 9.00
N GLU A 63 -13.75 2.48 7.97
CA GLU A 63 -14.18 3.89 8.12
C GLU A 63 -15.70 4.08 7.99
N GLY A 64 -16.41 3.16 7.33
CA GLY A 64 -17.83 3.30 6.97
C GLY A 64 -18.13 4.41 5.94
N SER A 65 -17.11 5.07 5.38
CA SER A 65 -17.26 6.25 4.52
C SER A 65 -16.60 6.04 3.15
N VAL A 66 -17.41 6.14 2.09
CA VAL A 66 -16.92 6.06 0.70
C VAL A 66 -15.95 7.20 0.40
N LEU A 67 -16.20 8.40 0.93
CA LEU A 67 -15.32 9.55 0.73
C LEU A 67 -13.93 9.29 1.33
N LEU A 68 -13.87 8.77 2.56
CA LEU A 68 -12.58 8.44 3.19
C LEU A 68 -11.87 7.31 2.43
N ALA A 69 -12.59 6.29 1.97
CA ALA A 69 -12.02 5.26 1.11
C ALA A 69 -11.46 5.84 -0.20
N LEU A 70 -12.11 6.81 -0.83
CA LEU A 70 -11.57 7.47 -2.03
C LEU A 70 -10.34 8.34 -1.71
N VAL A 71 -10.34 9.03 -0.56
CA VAL A 71 -9.20 9.81 -0.08
C VAL A 71 -7.97 8.93 0.14
N TRP A 72 -8.14 7.72 0.68
CA TRP A 72 -7.06 6.75 0.85
C TRP A 72 -6.66 6.05 -0.46
N LEU A 73 -7.61 5.84 -1.38
CA LEU A 73 -7.32 5.22 -2.69
C LEU A 73 -6.35 6.08 -3.52
N ALA A 74 -6.55 7.40 -3.56
CA ALA A 74 -5.75 8.29 -4.37
C ALA A 74 -4.22 8.17 -4.13
N PRO A 75 -3.70 8.30 -2.89
CA PRO A 75 -2.28 8.08 -2.61
C PRO A 75 -1.90 6.59 -2.74
N THR A 76 -2.81 5.65 -2.49
CA THR A 76 -2.56 4.21 -2.67
C THR A 76 -2.20 3.86 -4.12
N LEU A 77 -2.86 4.48 -5.10
CA LEU A 77 -2.58 4.24 -6.52
C LEU A 77 -1.18 4.72 -6.95
N VAL A 78 -0.60 5.68 -6.22
CA VAL A 78 0.69 6.30 -6.53
C VAL A 78 1.83 5.63 -5.74
N LEU A 79 1.63 5.43 -4.43
CA LEU A 79 2.66 4.95 -3.51
C LEU A 79 2.56 3.44 -3.26
N GLY A 80 1.59 2.77 -3.86
CA GLY A 80 1.37 1.33 -3.71
C GLY A 80 1.21 0.94 -2.25
N ASN A 81 1.92 -0.12 -1.85
CA ASN A 81 1.82 -0.74 -0.52
C ASN A 81 2.31 0.12 0.66
N ILE A 82 2.96 1.27 0.40
CA ILE A 82 3.33 2.21 1.49
C ILE A 82 2.07 2.73 2.18
N VAL A 83 1.02 3.07 1.43
CA VAL A 83 -0.20 3.66 1.99
C VAL A 83 -1.03 2.65 2.79
N PRO A 84 -1.25 1.42 2.31
CA PRO A 84 -1.82 0.35 3.13
C PRO A 84 -1.08 0.12 4.45
N LEU A 85 0.26 0.16 4.44
CA LEU A 85 1.06 0.04 5.67
C LEU A 85 0.85 1.22 6.62
N ILE A 86 0.80 2.45 6.10
CA ILE A 86 0.47 3.65 6.91
C ILE A 86 -0.91 3.49 7.53
N TYR A 87 -1.92 3.16 6.71
CA TYR A 87 -3.29 2.99 7.16
C TYR A 87 -3.39 1.94 8.27
N PHE A 88 -2.75 0.80 8.07
CA PHE A 88 -2.72 -0.28 9.05
C PHE A 88 -2.10 0.15 10.38
N VAL A 89 -0.99 0.88 10.36
CA VAL A 89 -0.32 1.35 11.58
C VAL A 89 -1.16 2.40 12.32
N VAL A 90 -1.74 3.35 11.60
CA VAL A 90 -2.53 4.46 12.17
C VAL A 90 -3.86 3.97 12.71
N ASN A 91 -4.54 3.09 11.99
CA ASN A 91 -5.87 2.58 12.34
C ASN A 91 -5.83 1.20 13.03
N PHE A 92 -4.67 0.78 13.52
CA PHE A 92 -4.47 -0.57 14.07
C PHE A 92 -5.52 -0.96 15.12
N ASN A 93 -5.79 -0.06 16.08
CA ASN A 93 -6.76 -0.35 17.15
C ASN A 93 -8.19 -0.50 16.63
N SER A 94 -8.58 0.31 15.63
CA SER A 94 -9.88 0.21 14.98
C SER A 94 -10.02 -1.13 14.24
N LEU A 95 -9.01 -1.46 13.43
CA LEU A 95 -8.97 -2.71 12.65
C LEU A 95 -9.06 -3.94 13.56
N VAL A 96 -8.30 -3.93 14.66
CA VAL A 96 -8.31 -5.01 15.64
C VAL A 96 -9.64 -5.09 16.38
N GLY A 97 -10.28 -3.95 16.66
CA GLY A 97 -11.57 -3.88 17.35
C GLY A 97 -12.73 -4.53 16.59
N HIS A 98 -12.60 -4.78 15.27
CA HIS A 98 -13.61 -5.54 14.52
C HIS A 98 -13.59 -7.05 14.80
N PHE A 99 -12.53 -7.58 15.42
CA PHE A 99 -12.32 -9.02 15.64
C PHE A 99 -12.27 -9.43 17.11
N LEU A 100 -12.37 -8.46 18.03
CA LEU A 100 -12.36 -8.67 19.48
C LEU A 100 -13.70 -8.22 20.06
#